data_AF-A0A919TRT7-F1
#
_entry.id   AF-A0A919TRT7-F1
#
_cell.length_a   1.000
_cell.length_b   1.000
_cell.length_c   1.000
_cell.angle_alpha   90.00
_cell.angle_beta   90.00
_cell.angle_gamma   90.00
#
_symmetry.space_group_name_H-M   'P 1'
#
loop_
_entity.id
_entity.type
_entity.pdbx_description
1 polymer ?
#
loop_
_entity_poly.entity_id
_entity_poly.type
_entity_poly.pdbx_seq_one_letter_code
_entity_poly.pdbx_strand_id
1 'polypeptide(L)'
;MTTDVLDRVVRWNLDLDGDLYGDERERLRWYEGITAASSLQTLLIPWAAAIMVWSLGKPSVVPLAVVMALYWVPLMLSQLYVLRRKVDTTPRGWGAKRVVLLVLTTVPYLGFVVGAMYAWDPDGETWIGAIVGGVVGAVCTVVITNVKIRRRNRLEALAGDED
;
A
#
# COMPACT_ATOMS: atom_id res chain seq x y z
N MET A 1 7.91 1.67 -29.32
CA MET A 1 7.82 1.37 -27.88
C MET A 1 7.34 -0.06 -27.74
N THR A 2 8.18 -0.95 -27.20
CA THR A 2 7.76 -2.33 -26.86
C THR A 2 6.75 -2.23 -25.72
N THR A 3 5.48 -2.54 -26.00
CA THR A 3 4.40 -2.58 -25.00
C THR A 3 4.64 -3.77 -24.08
N ASP A 4 5.07 -3.47 -22.85
CA ASP A 4 5.18 -4.48 -21.78
C ASP A 4 3.80 -5.10 -21.49
N VAL A 5 3.77 -6.34 -21.00
CA VAL A 5 2.54 -7.06 -20.63
C VAL A 5 1.69 -6.22 -19.68
N LEU A 6 2.33 -5.52 -18.74
CA LEU A 6 1.67 -4.61 -17.81
C LEU A 6 0.95 -3.45 -18.52
N ASP A 7 1.54 -2.88 -19.57
CA ASP A 7 0.91 -1.79 -20.33
C ASP A 7 -0.31 -2.27 -21.12
N ARG A 8 -0.28 -3.51 -21.62
CA ARG A 8 -1.44 -4.12 -22.29
C ARG A 8 -2.58 -4.36 -21.32
N VAL A 9 -2.28 -4.91 -20.14
CA VAL A 9 -3.27 -5.14 -19.07
C VAL A 9 -3.89 -3.82 -18.63
N VAL A 10 -3.07 -2.79 -18.42
CA VAL A 10 -3.59 -1.46 -18.06
C VAL A 10 -4.46 -0.89 -19.17
N ARG A 11 -4.02 -0.91 -20.43
CA ARG A 11 -4.83 -0.37 -21.54
C ARG A 11 -6.18 -1.08 -21.65
N TRP A 12 -6.19 -2.40 -21.46
CA TRP A 12 -7.43 -3.19 -21.46
C TRP A 12 -8.34 -2.87 -20.27
N ASN A 13 -7.78 -2.60 -19.09
CA ASN A 13 -8.56 -2.36 -17.89
C ASN A 13 -9.01 -0.91 -17.71
N LEU A 14 -8.20 0.06 -18.16
CA LEU A 14 -8.39 1.49 -17.84
C LEU A 14 -9.04 2.32 -18.95
N ASP A 15 -9.55 1.70 -20.01
CA ASP A 15 -10.26 2.37 -21.12
C ASP A 15 -9.69 3.75 -21.47
N LEU A 16 -8.44 3.72 -21.91
CA LEU A 16 -7.67 4.93 -22.19
C LEU A 16 -8.19 5.66 -23.45
N ASP A 17 -9.02 4.99 -24.23
CA ASP A 17 -9.56 5.48 -25.49
C ASP A 17 -10.88 6.28 -25.27
N GLY A 18 -11.46 6.24 -24.06
CA GLY A 18 -12.54 7.14 -23.62
C GLY A 18 -13.96 6.68 -23.93
N ASP A 19 -14.16 5.40 -24.21
CA ASP A 19 -15.48 4.84 -24.58
C ASP A 19 -16.41 4.62 -23.36
N LEU A 20 -15.86 4.48 -22.15
CA LEU A 20 -16.58 4.24 -20.90
C LEU A 20 -17.00 5.52 -20.16
N TYR A 21 -16.36 6.65 -20.45
CA TYR A 21 -16.60 7.92 -19.75
C TYR A 21 -17.13 8.96 -20.74
N GLY A 22 -18.17 9.70 -20.39
CA GLY A 22 -18.73 10.72 -21.30
C GLY A 22 -17.76 11.89 -21.50
N ASP A 23 -17.46 12.61 -20.43
CA ASP A 23 -16.49 13.70 -20.45
C ASP A 23 -15.32 13.51 -19.46
N GLU A 24 -14.30 14.37 -19.55
CA GLU A 24 -13.14 14.33 -18.66
C GLU A 24 -13.50 14.51 -17.19
N ARG A 25 -14.59 15.24 -16.90
CA ARG A 25 -15.06 15.50 -15.53
C ARG A 25 -15.69 14.25 -14.92
N GLU A 26 -16.46 13.50 -15.70
CA GLU A 26 -17.02 12.22 -15.32
C GLU A 26 -15.92 11.19 -15.07
N ARG A 27 -14.90 11.16 -15.93
CA ARG A 27 -13.71 10.32 -15.74
C ARG A 27 -13.01 10.62 -14.41
N LEU A 28 -12.81 11.90 -14.08
CA LEU A 28 -12.21 12.31 -12.80
C LEU A 28 -13.07 11.90 -11.60
N ARG A 29 -14.39 12.08 -11.66
CA ARG A 29 -15.32 11.67 -10.59
C ARG A 29 -15.32 10.16 -10.38
N TRP A 30 -15.26 9.39 -11.47
CA TRP A 30 -15.09 7.95 -11.40
C TRP A 30 -13.79 7.57 -10.70
N TYR A 31 -12.68 8.22 -11.06
CA TYR A 31 -11.39 8.00 -10.41
C TYR A 31 -11.38 8.39 -8.93
N GLU A 32 -12.07 9.46 -8.53
CA GLU A 32 -12.29 9.80 -7.13
C GLU A 32 -13.04 8.68 -6.40
N GLY A 33 -14.13 8.17 -6.98
CA GLY A 33 -14.93 7.09 -6.42
C GLY A 33 -14.15 5.78 -6.25
N ILE A 34 -13.45 5.32 -7.29
CA ILE A 34 -12.67 4.08 -7.21
C ILE A 34 -11.48 4.21 -6.27
N THR A 35 -10.86 5.40 -6.18
CA THR A 35 -9.78 5.66 -5.23
C THR A 35 -10.29 5.61 -3.79
N ALA A 36 -11.48 6.17 -3.53
CA ALA A 36 -12.11 6.08 -2.21
C ALA A 36 -12.45 4.62 -1.84
N ALA A 37 -13.06 3.87 -2.77
CA ALA A 37 -13.38 2.46 -2.55
C ALA A 37 -12.12 1.61 -2.32
N SER A 38 -11.09 1.79 -3.14
CA SER A 38 -9.80 1.10 -3.00
C SER A 38 -9.12 1.44 -1.67
N SER A 39 -9.16 2.72 -1.25
CA SER A 39 -8.63 3.15 0.05
C SER A 39 -9.37 2.48 1.21
N LEU A 40 -10.70 2.36 1.14
CA LEU A 40 -11.48 1.63 2.14
C LEU A 40 -11.15 0.14 2.14
N GLN A 41 -11.01 -0.50 0.98
CA GLN A 41 -10.59 -1.90 0.88
C GLN A 41 -9.19 -2.13 1.50
N THR A 42 -8.27 -1.17 1.30
CA THR A 42 -6.90 -1.19 1.87
C THR A 42 -6.91 -1.14 3.39
N LEU A 43 -7.97 -0.57 3.97
CA LEU A 43 -8.19 -0.59 5.41
C LEU A 43 -8.92 -1.88 5.80
N LEU A 44 -10.10 -2.12 5.26
CA LEU A 44 -11.03 -3.12 5.78
C LEU A 44 -10.57 -4.56 5.59
N ILE A 45 -9.99 -4.92 4.44
CA ILE A 45 -9.60 -6.31 4.15
C ILE A 45 -8.50 -6.80 5.11
N PRO A 46 -7.39 -6.07 5.31
CA PRO A 46 -6.36 -6.47 6.27
C PRO A 46 -6.89 -6.56 7.71
N TRP A 47 -7.74 -5.62 8.12
CA TRP A 47 -8.34 -5.64 9.46
C TRP A 47 -9.22 -6.88 9.65
N ALA A 48 -10.04 -7.22 8.66
CA ALA A 48 -10.85 -8.43 8.69
C ALA A 48 -9.97 -9.69 8.75
N ALA A 49 -8.90 -9.76 7.94
CA ALA A 49 -7.96 -10.88 7.97
C ALA A 49 -7.26 -11.02 9.33
N ALA A 50 -6.82 -9.92 9.92
CA ALA A 50 -6.23 -9.91 11.26
C ALA A 50 -7.23 -10.42 12.31
N ILE A 51 -8.44 -9.88 12.37
CA ILE A 51 -9.46 -10.31 13.33
C ILE A 51 -9.78 -11.80 13.15
N MET A 52 -9.98 -12.26 11.92
CA MET A 52 -10.30 -13.65 11.63
C MET A 52 -9.17 -14.61 12.01
N VAL A 53 -7.89 -14.26 11.80
CA VAL A 53 -6.80 -15.18 12.15
C VAL A 53 -6.70 -15.42 13.65
N TRP A 54 -6.92 -14.37 14.46
CA TRP A 54 -6.96 -14.48 15.92
C TRP A 54 -8.19 -15.22 16.44
N SER A 55 -9.32 -15.12 15.72
CA SER A 55 -10.59 -15.71 16.16
C SER A 55 -10.75 -17.18 15.74
N LEU A 56 -10.25 -17.53 14.56
CA LEU A 56 -10.42 -18.86 13.95
C LEU A 56 -9.16 -19.73 14.05
N GLY A 57 -8.01 -19.13 14.37
CA GLY A 57 -6.73 -19.82 14.56
C GLY A 57 -6.19 -20.46 13.28
N LYS A 58 -5.40 -21.52 13.45
CA LYS A 58 -4.60 -22.18 12.39
C LYS A 58 -5.34 -22.50 11.09
N PRO A 59 -6.59 -23.02 11.10
CA PRO A 59 -7.31 -23.36 9.85
C PRO A 59 -7.55 -22.17 8.93
N SER A 60 -7.62 -20.95 9.47
CA SER A 60 -7.88 -19.74 8.70
C SER A 60 -6.64 -19.15 8.02
N VAL A 61 -5.44 -19.53 8.45
CA VAL A 61 -4.18 -18.88 8.04
C VAL A 61 -3.96 -18.96 6.53
N VAL A 62 -4.06 -20.16 5.94
CA VAL A 62 -3.78 -20.36 4.51
C VAL A 62 -4.83 -19.68 3.62
N PRO A 63 -6.16 -19.86 3.83
CA PRO A 63 -7.16 -19.15 3.05
C PRO A 63 -7.02 -17.63 3.13
N LEU A 64 -6.79 -17.08 4.33
CA LEU A 64 -6.62 -15.64 4.50
C LEU A 64 -5.33 -15.13 3.85
N ALA A 65 -4.23 -15.89 3.92
CA ALA A 65 -2.99 -15.54 3.23
C ALA A 65 -3.19 -15.47 1.71
N VAL A 66 -3.97 -16.39 1.12
CA VAL A 66 -4.32 -16.36 -0.30
C VAL A 66 -5.14 -15.11 -0.64
N VAL A 67 -6.17 -14.78 0.16
CA VAL A 67 -6.97 -13.56 -0.04
C VAL A 67 -6.09 -12.31 0.03
N MET A 68 -5.20 -12.25 1.02
CA MET A 68 -4.27 -11.13 1.20
C MET A 68 -3.28 -11.02 0.04
N ALA A 69 -2.79 -12.13 -0.49
CA ALA A 69 -1.92 -12.15 -1.66
C ALA A 69 -2.65 -11.67 -2.92
N LEU A 70 -3.85 -12.19 -3.19
CA LEU A 70 -4.69 -11.77 -4.31
C LEU A 70 -5.08 -10.29 -4.24
N TYR A 71 -5.20 -9.76 -3.01
CA TYR A 71 -5.42 -8.34 -2.76
C TYR A 71 -4.16 -7.48 -2.99
N TRP A 72 -2.99 -7.93 -2.53
CA TRP A 72 -1.73 -7.18 -2.64
C TRP A 72 -1.13 -7.15 -4.03
N VAL A 73 -1.25 -8.23 -4.80
CA VAL A 73 -0.62 -8.34 -6.11
C VAL A 73 -1.07 -7.20 -7.06
N PRO A 74 -2.37 -6.90 -7.22
CA PRO A 74 -2.82 -5.75 -8.01
C PRO A 74 -2.27 -4.41 -7.53
N LEU A 75 -2.18 -4.19 -6.20
CA LEU A 75 -1.60 -2.97 -5.64
C LEU A 75 -0.13 -2.82 -5.99
N MET A 76 0.65 -3.91 -5.94
CA MET A 76 2.06 -3.91 -6.32
C MET A 76 2.25 -3.67 -7.82
N LEU A 77 1.41 -4.27 -8.66
CA LEU A 77 1.44 -4.01 -10.10
C LEU A 77 1.11 -2.54 -10.41
N SER A 78 0.12 -1.96 -9.72
CA SER A 78 -0.22 -0.54 -9.83
C SER A 78 0.94 0.36 -9.40
N GLN A 79 1.54 0.08 -8.24
CA GLN A 79 2.70 0.84 -7.76
C GLN A 79 3.88 0.74 -8.74
N LEU A 80 4.16 -0.45 -9.29
CA LEU A 80 5.21 -0.65 -10.27
C LEU A 80 4.94 0.11 -11.58
N TYR A 81 3.69 0.09 -12.05
CA TYR A 81 3.24 0.84 -13.23
C TYR A 81 3.47 2.35 -13.06
N VAL A 82 3.14 2.89 -11.89
CA VAL A 82 3.30 4.30 -11.53
C VAL A 82 4.79 4.67 -11.39
N LEU A 83 5.59 3.83 -10.73
CA LEU A 83 7.04 4.03 -10.59
C LEU A 83 7.76 4.02 -11.94
N ARG A 84 7.39 3.14 -12.87
CA ARG A 84 7.98 3.08 -14.23
C ARG A 84 7.70 4.33 -15.05
N ARG A 85 6.59 5.03 -14.76
CA ARG A 85 6.25 6.33 -15.36
C ARG A 85 6.86 7.53 -14.63
N LYS A 86 7.73 7.29 -13.65
CA LYS A 86 8.41 8.33 -12.87
C LYS A 86 7.44 9.31 -12.21
N VAL A 87 6.22 8.85 -11.89
CA VAL A 87 5.27 9.65 -11.12
C VAL A 87 5.82 9.80 -9.70
N ASP A 88 5.89 11.04 -9.21
CA ASP A 88 6.32 11.28 -7.84
C ASP A 88 5.28 10.72 -6.87
N THR A 89 5.63 9.61 -6.22
CA THR A 89 4.84 8.96 -5.17
C THR A 89 5.32 9.35 -3.78
N THR A 90 6.35 10.20 -3.69
CA THR A 90 6.94 10.59 -2.42
C THR A 90 6.00 11.55 -1.69
N PRO A 91 5.57 11.23 -0.45
CA PRO A 91 4.71 12.13 0.29
C PRO A 91 5.41 13.48 0.51
N ARG A 92 4.72 14.59 0.21
CA ARG A 92 5.26 15.95 0.43
C ARG A 92 5.57 16.33 1.89
N GLY A 93 5.22 15.48 2.86
CA GLY A 93 5.39 15.75 4.28
C GLY A 93 4.64 14.74 5.16
N TRP A 94 4.98 14.68 6.44
CA TRP A 94 4.29 13.86 7.43
C TRP A 94 3.37 14.74 8.29
N GLY A 95 2.08 14.71 8.00
CA GLY A 95 1.05 15.30 8.86
C GLY A 95 0.34 14.23 9.68
N ALA A 96 -0.39 14.64 10.73
CA ALA A 96 -1.12 13.73 11.61
C ALA A 96 -2.03 12.75 10.84
N LYS A 97 -2.78 13.25 9.83
CA LYS A 97 -3.60 12.41 8.94
C LYS A 97 -2.81 11.28 8.27
N ARG A 98 -1.59 11.55 7.80
CA ARG A 98 -0.75 10.54 7.13
C ARG A 98 -0.19 9.53 8.11
N VAL A 99 0.18 9.96 9.30
CA VAL A 99 0.61 9.04 10.37
C VAL A 99 -0.54 8.12 10.74
N VAL A 100 -1.75 8.65 10.93
CA VAL A 100 -2.95 7.85 11.21
C VAL A 100 -3.23 6.86 10.09
N LEU A 101 -3.21 7.29 8.83
CA LEU A 101 -3.41 6.39 7.69
C LEU A 101 -2.32 5.33 7.58
N LEU A 102 -1.04 5.67 7.80
CA LEU A 102 0.05 4.71 7.85
C LEU A 102 -0.21 3.65 8.92
N VAL A 103 -0.59 4.06 10.13
CA VAL A 103 -0.88 3.13 11.23
C VAL A 103 -2.07 2.25 10.88
N LEU A 104 -3.19 2.84 10.46
CA LEU A 104 -4.42 2.12 10.12
C LEU A 104 -4.24 1.13 8.97
N THR A 105 -3.33 1.42 8.03
CA THR A 105 -3.00 0.52 6.92
C THR A 105 -1.98 -0.53 7.32
N THR A 106 -0.97 -0.21 8.13
CA THR A 106 0.17 -1.12 8.38
C THR A 106 -0.09 -2.09 9.53
N VAL A 107 -0.72 -1.63 10.62
CA VAL A 107 -1.00 -2.44 11.82
C VAL A 107 -1.77 -3.73 11.52
N PRO A 108 -2.86 -3.74 10.72
CA PRO A 108 -3.57 -4.99 10.47
C PRO A 108 -2.73 -6.03 9.74
N TYR A 109 -1.79 -5.64 8.87
CA TYR A 109 -0.86 -6.60 8.25
C TYR A 109 0.06 -7.24 9.29
N LEU A 110 0.63 -6.43 10.19
CA LEU A 110 1.44 -6.95 11.29
C LEU A 110 0.60 -7.86 12.20
N GLY A 111 -0.63 -7.45 12.54
CA GLY A 111 -1.56 -8.25 13.33
C GLY A 111 -1.90 -9.60 12.68
N PHE A 112 -2.08 -9.62 11.35
CA PHE A 112 -2.28 -10.85 10.59
C PHE A 112 -1.03 -11.74 10.60
N VAL A 113 0.16 -11.18 10.29
CA VAL A 113 1.42 -11.95 10.25
C VAL A 113 1.74 -12.55 11.62
N VAL A 114 1.67 -11.74 12.68
CA VAL A 114 1.92 -12.19 14.05
C VAL A 114 0.89 -13.25 14.46
N GLY A 115 -0.39 -13.00 14.19
CA GLY A 115 -1.46 -13.96 14.50
C GLY A 115 -1.31 -15.27 13.73
N ALA A 116 -0.89 -15.22 12.47
CA ALA A 116 -0.61 -16.41 11.66
C ALA A 116 0.58 -17.21 12.22
N MET A 117 1.68 -16.55 12.60
CA MET A 117 2.84 -17.22 13.18
C MET A 117 2.51 -17.83 14.54
N TYR A 118 1.83 -17.08 15.40
CA TYR A 118 1.37 -17.55 16.71
C TYR A 118 0.41 -18.73 16.57
N ALA A 119 -0.52 -18.72 15.61
CA ALA A 119 -1.45 -19.82 15.40
C ALA A 119 -0.78 -21.14 14.97
N TRP A 120 0.42 -21.08 14.39
CA TRP A 120 1.18 -22.26 13.99
C TRP A 120 2.12 -22.78 15.08
N ASP A 121 2.71 -21.87 15.84
CA ASP A 121 3.68 -22.15 16.90
C ASP A 121 3.52 -21.15 18.06
N PRO A 122 2.57 -21.40 18.98
CA PRO A 122 2.30 -20.49 20.09
C PRO A 122 3.46 -20.41 21.09
N ASP A 123 4.13 -21.54 21.32
CA ASP A 123 5.22 -21.69 22.29
C ASP A 123 6.57 -21.22 21.73
N GLY A 124 6.70 -21.10 20.41
CA GLY A 124 7.91 -20.60 19.76
C GLY A 124 8.11 -19.09 19.87
N GLU A 125 9.35 -18.65 19.68
CA GLU A 125 9.73 -17.23 19.77
C GLU A 125 9.62 -16.49 18.42
N THR A 126 9.29 -17.20 17.34
CA THR A 126 9.34 -16.66 15.97
C THR A 126 8.39 -15.45 15.77
N TRP A 127 7.21 -15.48 16.40
CA TRP A 127 6.25 -14.38 16.33
C TRP A 127 6.71 -13.13 17.12
N ILE A 128 7.53 -13.31 18.17
CA ILE A 128 8.18 -12.21 18.89
C ILE A 128 9.18 -11.53 17.95
N GLY A 129 9.98 -12.31 17.23
CA GLY A 129 10.89 -11.82 16.20
C GLY A 129 10.17 -11.00 15.12
N ALA A 130 8.98 -11.41 14.70
CA ALA A 130 8.15 -10.66 13.75
C ALA A 130 7.66 -9.32 14.31
N ILE A 131 7.29 -9.25 15.59
CA ILE A 131 6.93 -7.99 16.26
C ILE A 131 8.14 -7.04 16.26
N VAL A 132 9.29 -7.52 16.73
CA VAL A 132 10.53 -6.72 16.82
C VAL A 132 10.96 -6.24 15.43
N GLY A 133 11.01 -7.15 14.45
CA GLY A 133 11.34 -6.82 13.06
C GLY A 133 10.35 -5.82 12.44
N GLY A 134 9.06 -5.96 12.72
CA GLY A 134 8.02 -5.03 12.29
C GLY A 134 8.23 -3.62 12.84
N VAL A 135 8.51 -3.48 14.14
CA VAL A 135 8.81 -2.19 14.77
C VAL A 135 10.06 -1.55 14.17
N VAL A 136 11.15 -2.31 14.04
CA VAL A 136 12.40 -1.81 13.45
C VAL A 136 12.19 -1.37 12.00
N GLY A 137 11.49 -2.18 11.20
CA GLY A 137 11.15 -1.85 9.81
C GLY A 137 10.31 -0.58 9.68
N ALA A 138 9.33 -0.39 10.56
CA ALA A 138 8.52 0.83 10.60
C ALA A 138 9.37 2.07 10.91
N VAL A 139 10.25 1.99 11.92
CA VAL A 139 11.17 3.08 12.27
C VAL A 139 12.09 3.42 11.10
N CYS A 140 12.74 2.42 10.50
CA CYS A 140 13.61 2.61 9.33
C CYS A 140 12.87 3.29 8.17
N THR A 141 11.64 2.87 7.88
CA THR A 141 10.81 3.45 6.81
C THR A 141 10.49 4.93 7.07
N VAL A 142 10.14 5.28 8.31
CA VAL A 142 9.88 6.66 8.72
C VAL A 142 11.16 7.50 8.57
N VAL A 143 12.31 6.98 9.02
CA VAL A 143 13.60 7.69 8.93
C VAL A 143 14.00 7.92 7.47
N ILE A 144 13.99 6.87 6.63
CA ILE A 144 14.37 6.96 5.21
C ILE A 144 13.47 7.96 4.47
N THR A 145 12.16 7.87 4.70
CA THR A 145 11.20 8.78 4.06
C THR A 145 11.41 10.22 4.50
N ASN A 146 11.67 10.47 5.79
CA ASN A 146 11.99 11.82 6.28
C ASN A 146 13.29 12.38 5.69
N VAL A 147 14.32 11.55 5.55
CA VAL A 147 15.59 11.97 4.90
C VAL A 147 15.33 12.34 3.44
N LYS A 148 14.55 11.55 2.70
CA LYS A 148 14.19 11.86 1.30
C LYS A 148 13.42 13.17 1.18
N ILE A 149 12.41 13.38 2.02
CA ILE A 149 11.63 14.62 2.04
C ILE A 149 12.53 15.83 2.33
N ARG A 150 13.39 15.74 3.34
CA ARG A 150 14.34 16.82 3.69
C ARG A 150 15.31 17.12 2.56
N ARG A 151 15.85 16.09 1.89
CA ARG A 151 16.75 16.28 0.75
C ARG A 151 16.03 16.96 -0.42
N ARG A 152 14.80 16.55 -0.73
CA ARG A 152 14.01 17.15 -1.80
C ARG A 152 13.71 18.62 -1.52
N ASN A 153 13.23 18.94 -0.31
CA ASN A 153 12.93 20.33 0.07
C ASN A 153 14.17 21.23 0.02
N ARG A 154 15.37 20.70 0.29
CA ARG A 154 16.63 21.45 0.13
C ARG A 154 16.96 21.72 -1.33
N LEU A 155 16.76 20.74 -2.21
CA LEU A 155 17.00 20.92 -3.66
C LEU A 155 16.00 21.90 -4.27
N GLU A 156 14.73 21.83 -3.88
CA GLU A 156 13.68 22.76 -4.32
C GLU A 156 13.96 24.20 -3.85
N ALA A 157 14.46 24.38 -2.61
CA ALA A 157 14.85 25.70 -2.10
C ALA A 157 16.02 26.30 -2.88
N LEU A 158 17.02 25.50 -3.24
CA LEU A 158 18.17 25.97 -4.03
C LEU A 158 17.77 26.35 -5.48
N ALA A 159 16.83 25.63 -6.08
CA ALA A 159 16.35 25.94 -7.42
C ALA A 159 15.46 27.19 -7.47
N GLY A 160 14.76 27.52 -6.37
CA GLY A 160 13.92 28.72 -6.29
C GLY A 160 14.68 30.02 -6.00
N ASP A 161 15.95 29.95 -5.60
CA ASP A 161 16.83 31.12 -5.42
C ASP A 161 17.56 31.53 -6.72
N GLU A 162 17.48 30.72 -7.78
CA GLU A 162 18.10 30.97 -9.10
C GLU A 162 17.17 31.68 -10.11
N ASP A 163 15.89 31.89 -9.77
CA ASP A 163 14.87 32.62 -10.54
C ASP A 163 14.62 34.04 -9.98
#